data_AF-A0A960EF91-F1
#
_entry.id   AF-A0A960EF91-F1
#
_cell.length_a   1.000
_cell.length_b   1.000
_cell.length_c   1.000
_cell.angle_alpha   90.00
_cell.angle_beta   90.00
_cell.angle_gamma   90.00
#
_symmetry.space_group_name_H-M   'P 1'
#
loop_
_entity.id
_entity.type
_entity.pdbx_description
1 polymer ?
#
loop_
_entity_poly.entity_id
_entity_poly.type
_entity_poly.pdbx_seq_one_letter_code
_entity_poly.pdbx_strand_id
1 'polypeptide(L)'
;VPLREFAQAQGPVVGLGVKLFGSRIFPELPFSEAFFLPQARQFRDALSMPLILLGGINKVETLHQAMAEGFDLVAMGRALLREPDLIRRLEAGERDEGLCIHCNKCMPTIYTGTRCPLAEAVAS
;
A
#
# COMPACT_ATOMS: atom_id res chain seq x y z
N VAL A 1 4.55 -5.02 10.92
CA VAL A 1 3.07 -5.04 11.05
C VAL A 1 2.65 -4.12 12.21
N PRO A 2 1.56 -3.32 12.13
CA PRO A 2 1.15 -2.43 13.22
C PRO A 2 0.43 -3.22 14.34
N LEU A 3 1.22 -3.91 15.18
CA LEU A 3 0.72 -4.87 16.17
C LEU A 3 -0.27 -4.26 17.17
N ARG A 4 -0.06 -3.00 17.57
CA ARG A 4 -0.94 -2.30 18.52
C ARG A 4 -2.33 -2.08 17.90
N GLU A 5 -2.37 -1.53 16.70
CA GLU A 5 -3.59 -1.27 15.96
C GLU A 5 -4.32 -2.58 15.62
N PHE A 6 -3.59 -3.63 15.27
CA PHE A 6 -4.17 -4.97 15.09
C PHE A 6 -4.82 -5.50 16.37
N ALA A 7 -4.12 -5.48 17.49
CA ALA A 7 -4.67 -5.96 18.76
C ALA A 7 -5.92 -5.18 19.19
N GLN A 8 -5.99 -3.87 18.90
CA GLN A 8 -7.14 -3.01 19.20
C GLN A 8 -8.35 -3.30 18.30
N ALA A 9 -8.12 -3.75 17.06
CA ALA A 9 -9.18 -4.08 16.12
C ALA A 9 -9.82 -5.47 16.34
N GLN A 10 -9.30 -6.27 17.27
CA GLN A 10 -9.75 -7.64 17.55
C GLN A 10 -10.52 -7.71 18.87
N GLY A 11 -11.30 -8.78 19.06
CA GLY A 11 -11.94 -9.09 20.35
C GLY A 11 -10.91 -9.35 21.47
N PRO A 12 -11.32 -9.30 22.74
CA PRO A 12 -10.40 -9.25 23.90
C PRO A 12 -9.44 -10.44 23.97
N VAL A 13 -9.90 -11.65 23.63
CA VAL A 13 -9.08 -12.87 23.63
C VAL A 13 -7.99 -12.82 22.55
N VAL A 14 -8.39 -12.53 21.31
CA VAL A 14 -7.46 -12.47 20.17
C VAL A 14 -6.48 -11.29 20.33
N GLY A 15 -6.98 -10.14 20.78
CA GLY A 15 -6.15 -8.96 21.04
C GLY A 15 -5.07 -9.20 22.11
N LEU A 16 -5.38 -9.97 23.16
CA LEU A 16 -4.38 -10.37 24.15
C LEU A 16 -3.32 -11.31 23.55
N GLY A 17 -3.74 -12.29 22.74
CA GLY A 17 -2.82 -13.18 22.03
C GLY A 17 -1.85 -12.43 21.11
N VAL A 18 -2.35 -11.44 20.34
CA VAL A 18 -1.51 -10.60 19.45
C VAL A 18 -0.51 -9.78 20.26
N LYS A 19 -0.89 -9.23 21.42
CA LYS A 19 0.03 -8.48 22.28
C LYS A 19 1.17 -9.34 22.84
N LEU A 20 0.89 -10.60 23.16
CA LEU A 20 1.86 -11.51 23.76
C LEU A 20 2.78 -12.18 22.73
N PHE A 21 2.26 -12.55 21.56
CA PHE A 21 2.98 -13.38 20.58
C PHE A 21 3.18 -12.72 19.21
N GLY A 22 2.63 -11.52 18.98
CA GLY A 22 2.58 -10.90 17.66
C GLY A 22 3.95 -10.63 17.02
N SER A 23 4.95 -10.22 17.80
CA SER A 23 6.31 -9.95 17.28
C SER A 23 7.03 -11.22 16.78
N ARG A 24 6.61 -12.40 17.25
CA ARG A 24 7.17 -13.69 16.82
C ARG A 24 6.49 -14.24 15.57
N ILE A 25 5.23 -13.86 15.36
CA ILE A 25 4.40 -14.28 14.21
C ILE A 25 4.62 -13.36 13.00
N PHE A 26 4.79 -12.06 13.25
CA PHE A 26 4.87 -11.05 12.21
C PHE A 26 6.28 -10.44 12.13
N PRO A 27 7.15 -10.94 11.24
CA PRO A 27 8.46 -10.35 11.05
C PRO A 27 8.36 -8.92 10.50
N GLU A 28 9.35 -8.11 10.82
CA GLU A 28 9.57 -6.83 10.15
C GLU A 28 10.30 -7.09 8.84
N LEU A 29 9.63 -6.77 7.73
CA LEU A 29 10.24 -6.78 6.41
C LEU A 29 10.43 -5.33 5.98
N PRO A 30 11.64 -4.94 5.53
CA PRO A 30 11.86 -3.61 5.02
C PRO A 30 10.97 -3.39 3.80
N PHE A 31 10.35 -2.23 3.72
CA PHE A 31 9.57 -1.85 2.55
C PHE A 31 10.50 -1.39 1.43
N SER A 32 10.27 -1.92 0.24
CA SER A 32 10.74 -1.35 -1.01
C SER A 32 9.55 -1.07 -1.92
N GLU A 33 9.61 0.03 -2.65
CA GLU A 33 8.59 0.35 -3.64
C GLU A 33 8.65 -0.60 -4.82
N ALA A 34 7.49 -0.93 -5.40
CA ALA A 34 7.32 -1.95 -6.43
C ALA A 34 7.95 -3.30 -6.06
N PHE A 35 7.83 -3.73 -4.79
CA PHE A 35 8.50 -4.95 -4.29
C PHE A 35 8.10 -6.26 -5.00
N PHE A 36 6.99 -6.28 -5.76
CA PHE A 36 6.60 -7.42 -6.60
C PHE A 36 7.11 -7.33 -8.04
N LEU A 37 7.75 -6.24 -8.45
CA LEU A 37 8.21 -6.04 -9.82
C LEU A 37 9.14 -7.17 -10.33
N PRO A 38 10.12 -7.68 -9.55
CA PRO A 38 10.95 -8.80 -10.00
C PRO A 38 10.16 -10.06 -10.35
N GLN A 39 9.09 -10.36 -9.60
CA GLN A 39 8.20 -11.47 -9.87
C GLN A 39 7.25 -11.15 -11.02
N ALA A 40 6.72 -9.92 -11.07
CA ALA A 40 5.78 -9.48 -12.10
C ALA A 40 6.38 -9.52 -13.51
N ARG A 41 7.69 -9.28 -13.66
CA ARG A 41 8.41 -9.43 -14.94
C ARG A 41 8.24 -10.83 -15.55
N GLN A 42 8.31 -11.87 -14.73
CA GLN A 42 8.13 -13.25 -15.21
C GLN A 42 6.72 -13.48 -15.78
N PHE A 43 5.69 -12.86 -15.18
CA PHE A 43 4.34 -12.89 -15.72
C PHE A 43 4.22 -12.05 -16.98
N ARG A 44 4.89 -10.88 -17.04
CA ARG A 44 4.88 -10.03 -18.21
C ARG A 44 5.50 -10.73 -19.43
N ASP A 45 6.59 -11.47 -19.23
CA ASP A 45 7.26 -12.25 -20.27
C ASP A 45 6.40 -13.42 -20.78
N ALA A 46 5.61 -14.04 -19.90
CA ALA A 46 4.84 -15.26 -20.21
C ALA A 46 3.43 -14.99 -20.76
N LEU A 47 2.89 -13.78 -20.56
CA LEU A 47 1.48 -13.46 -20.86
C LEU A 47 1.39 -12.36 -21.90
N SER A 48 0.39 -12.44 -22.78
CA SER A 48 0.08 -11.40 -23.77
C SER A 48 -1.14 -10.54 -23.40
N MET A 49 -1.87 -10.90 -22.34
CA MET A 49 -3.01 -10.11 -21.88
C MET A 49 -2.58 -8.86 -21.10
N PRO A 50 -3.45 -7.85 -20.96
CA PRO A 50 -3.15 -6.67 -20.14
C PRO A 50 -2.84 -7.04 -18.68
N LEU A 51 -1.81 -6.41 -18.09
CA LEU A 51 -1.38 -6.64 -16.71
C LEU A 51 -1.38 -5.34 -15.89
N ILE A 52 -1.72 -5.47 -14.61
CA ILE A 52 -1.70 -4.37 -13.63
C ILE A 52 -0.59 -4.67 -12.61
N LEU A 53 0.41 -3.79 -12.50
CA LEU A 53 1.47 -3.92 -11.49
C LEU A 53 1.00 -3.42 -10.12
N LEU A 54 1.15 -4.24 -9.09
CA LEU A 54 0.95 -3.86 -7.68
C LEU A 54 2.28 -3.98 -6.94
N GLY A 55 2.51 -3.14 -5.92
CA GLY A 55 3.71 -3.28 -5.08
C GLY A 55 3.98 -2.12 -4.15
N GLY A 56 2.93 -1.48 -3.61
CA GLY A 56 3.11 -0.28 -2.80
C GLY A 56 3.59 0.93 -3.60
N ILE A 57 3.13 1.06 -4.84
CA ILE A 57 3.45 2.17 -5.73
C ILE A 57 2.93 3.48 -5.14
N ASN A 58 3.81 4.47 -5.07
CA ASN A 58 3.61 5.77 -4.43
C ASN A 58 4.28 6.92 -5.21
N LYS A 59 5.26 6.65 -6.08
CA LYS A 59 6.04 7.61 -6.85
C LYS A 59 5.74 7.59 -8.34
N VAL A 60 5.82 8.77 -8.96
CA VAL A 60 5.67 8.97 -10.41
C VAL A 60 6.74 8.18 -11.20
N GLU A 61 7.98 8.19 -10.73
CA GLU A 61 9.08 7.43 -11.33
C GLU A 61 8.74 5.94 -11.48
N THR A 62 8.14 5.34 -10.43
CA THR A 62 7.73 3.94 -10.46
C THR A 62 6.56 3.69 -11.41
N LEU A 63 5.65 4.65 -11.59
CA LEU A 63 4.60 4.58 -12.60
C LEU A 63 5.22 4.52 -14.01
N HIS A 64 6.13 5.43 -14.31
CA HIS A 64 6.81 5.48 -15.61
C HIS A 64 7.63 4.22 -15.88
N GLN A 65 8.35 3.73 -14.87
CA GLN A 65 9.07 2.46 -14.97
C GLN A 65 8.12 1.30 -15.32
N ALA A 66 6.98 1.18 -14.64
CA ALA A 66 6.01 0.13 -14.92
C ALA A 66 5.48 0.19 -16.36
N MET A 67 5.15 1.38 -16.86
CA MET A 67 4.69 1.54 -18.25
C MET A 67 5.79 1.20 -19.25
N ALA A 68 7.03 1.63 -18.99
CA ALA A 68 8.18 1.33 -19.84
C ALA A 68 8.51 -0.17 -19.89
N GLU A 69 8.21 -0.92 -18.82
CA GLU A 69 8.37 -2.38 -18.75
C GLU A 69 7.17 -3.16 -19.33
N GLY A 70 6.18 -2.48 -19.92
CA GLY A 70 5.06 -3.12 -20.62
C GLY A 70 3.89 -3.54 -19.74
N PHE A 71 3.78 -3.00 -18.52
CA PHE A 71 2.55 -3.08 -17.74
C PHE A 71 1.56 -2.02 -18.23
N ASP A 72 0.29 -2.39 -18.34
CA ASP A 72 -0.76 -1.52 -18.87
C ASP A 72 -1.28 -0.54 -17.84
N LEU A 73 -1.27 -0.96 -16.56
CA LEU A 73 -1.73 -0.17 -15.43
C LEU A 73 -0.89 -0.45 -14.18
N VAL A 74 -1.06 0.41 -13.19
CA VAL A 74 -0.56 0.21 -11.84
C VAL A 74 -1.71 0.24 -10.83
N ALA A 75 -1.60 -0.55 -9.77
CA ALA A 75 -2.55 -0.57 -8.67
C ALA A 75 -2.00 0.22 -7.48
N MET A 76 -2.69 1.30 -7.13
CA MET A 76 -2.39 2.14 -5.97
C MET A 76 -3.51 2.00 -4.93
N GLY A 77 -3.17 1.48 -3.75
CA GLY A 77 -4.13 1.30 -2.65
C GLY A 77 -3.89 2.27 -1.50
N ARG A 78 -2.88 1.97 -0.67
CA ARG A 78 -2.56 2.73 0.55
C ARG A 78 -2.17 4.19 0.27
N ALA A 79 -1.56 4.47 -0.89
CA ALA A 79 -1.27 5.82 -1.36
C ALA A 79 -2.55 6.66 -1.48
N LEU A 80 -3.55 6.14 -2.20
CA LEU A 80 -4.85 6.81 -2.39
C LEU A 80 -5.69 6.87 -1.11
N LEU A 81 -5.56 5.89 -0.20
CA LEU A 81 -6.19 5.99 1.12
C LEU A 81 -5.63 7.16 1.95
N ARG A 82 -4.35 7.50 1.76
CA ARG A 82 -3.70 8.59 2.49
C ARG A 82 -3.92 9.95 1.85
N GLU A 83 -3.98 9.99 0.52
CA GLU A 83 -4.10 11.20 -0.28
C GLU A 83 -5.06 10.93 -1.46
N PRO A 84 -6.38 11.12 -1.28
CA PRO A 84 -7.39 10.73 -2.27
C PRO A 84 -7.30 11.48 -3.61
N ASP A 85 -6.71 12.67 -3.62
CA ASP A 85 -6.49 13.51 -4.80
C ASP A 85 -5.08 13.34 -5.40
N LEU A 86 -4.29 12.37 -4.92
CA LEU A 86 -2.90 12.15 -5.34
C LEU A 86 -2.73 12.12 -6.87
N ILE A 87 -3.55 11.35 -7.59
CA ILE A 87 -3.43 11.23 -9.05
C ILE A 87 -3.49 12.59 -9.75
N ARG A 88 -4.42 13.46 -9.35
CA ARG A 88 -4.52 14.82 -9.93
C ARG A 88 -3.28 15.66 -9.63
N ARG A 89 -2.71 15.53 -8.43
CA ARG A 89 -1.49 16.25 -8.04
C ARG A 89 -0.27 15.75 -8.81
N LEU A 90 -0.19 14.43 -9.05
CA LEU A 90 0.86 13.84 -9.89
C LEU A 90 0.74 14.35 -11.33
N GLU A 91 -0.47 14.33 -11.91
CA GLU A 91 -0.75 14.84 -13.26
C GLU A 91 -0.43 16.33 -13.41
N ALA A 92 -0.69 17.14 -12.37
CA ALA A 92 -0.39 18.57 -12.35
C ALA A 92 1.10 18.89 -12.06
N GLY A 93 1.92 17.89 -11.75
CA GLY A 93 3.33 18.09 -11.36
C GLY A 93 3.51 18.75 -9.99
N GLU A 94 2.50 18.73 -9.12
CA GLU A 94 2.56 19.28 -7.76
C GLU A 94 3.21 18.32 -6.75
N ARG A 95 3.33 17.05 -7.14
CA ARG A 95 3.85 15.93 -6.35
C ARG A 95 4.58 14.97 -7.28
N ASP A 96 5.72 14.46 -6.84
CA ASP A 96 6.39 13.31 -7.47
C ASP A 96 6.17 12.01 -6.65
N GLU A 97 5.69 12.15 -5.42
CA GLU A 97 5.46 11.07 -4.46
C GLU A 97 4.25 11.38 -3.56
N GLY A 98 3.45 10.36 -3.24
CA GLY A 98 2.33 10.47 -2.31
C GLY A 98 2.73 10.44 -0.83
N LEU A 99 1.84 10.89 0.05
CA LEU A 99 2.12 11.00 1.49
C LEU A 99 2.13 9.65 2.27
N CYS A 100 1.92 8.50 1.61
CA CYS A 100 1.85 7.20 2.28
C CYS A 100 3.23 6.72 2.74
N ILE A 101 3.43 6.61 4.06
CA ILE A 101 4.68 6.12 4.67
C ILE A 101 4.72 4.59 4.88
N HIS A 102 3.82 3.84 4.23
CA HIS A 102 3.76 2.36 4.29
C HIS A 102 3.69 1.73 5.70
N CYS A 103 3.25 2.47 6.72
CA CYS A 103 3.17 2.02 8.11
C CYS A 103 2.12 0.92 8.39
N ASN A 104 1.30 0.57 7.40
CA ASN A 104 0.24 -0.44 7.47
C ASN A 104 -0.89 -0.17 8.48
N LYS A 105 -0.94 0.97 9.16
CA LYS A 105 -2.01 1.29 10.14
C LYS A 105 -3.42 1.34 9.56
N CYS A 106 -3.54 1.48 8.23
CA CYS A 106 -4.81 1.31 7.52
C CYS A 106 -5.31 -0.14 7.51
N MET A 107 -4.44 -1.14 7.61
CA MET A 107 -4.79 -2.55 7.46
C MET A 107 -5.79 -3.04 8.53
N PRO A 108 -5.67 -2.70 9.83
CA PRO A 108 -6.69 -3.08 10.81
C PRO A 108 -8.03 -2.37 10.63
N THR A 109 -8.09 -1.26 9.88
CA THR A 109 -9.35 -0.52 9.69
C THR A 109 -10.35 -1.27 8.81
N ILE A 110 -9.91 -2.26 8.03
CA ILE A 110 -10.76 -3.05 7.12
C ILE A 110 -11.95 -3.71 7.83
N TYR A 111 -11.82 -3.99 9.13
CA TYR A 111 -12.89 -4.61 9.93
C TYR A 111 -14.04 -3.65 10.28
N THR A 112 -13.87 -2.34 10.07
CA THR A 112 -14.87 -1.30 10.40
C THR A 112 -15.17 -0.34 9.26
N GLY A 113 -14.27 -0.25 8.28
CA GLY A 113 -14.31 0.71 7.19
C GLY A 113 -12.89 1.12 6.83
N THR A 114 -12.44 0.67 5.66
CA THR A 114 -11.07 0.87 5.17
C THR A 114 -10.75 2.36 5.02
N ARG A 115 -9.80 2.85 5.81
CA ARG A 115 -9.32 4.23 5.78
C ARG A 115 -7.84 4.32 6.16
N CYS A 116 -7.19 5.42 5.82
CA CYS A 116 -5.89 5.74 6.41
C CYS A 116 -6.09 6.51 7.72
N PRO A 117 -5.65 6.00 8.89
CA PRO A 117 -5.75 6.72 10.16
C PRO A 117 -4.93 8.01 10.22
N LEU A 118 -4.02 8.19 9.26
CA LEU A 118 -3.17 9.36 9.18
C LEU A 118 -3.68 10.38 8.15
N ALA A 119 -4.65 10.03 7.30
CA ALA A 119 -5.23 11.00 6.37
C ALA A 119 -5.83 12.17 7.15
N GLU A 120 -5.55 13.39 6.69
CA GLU A 120 -6.22 14.57 7.22
C GLU A 120 -7.70 14.51 6.82
N ALA A 121 -8.58 15.08 7.65
CA ALA A 121 -9.98 15.22 7.26
C ALA A 121 -10.02 16.07 5.98
N VAL A 122 -10.57 15.52 4.90
CA VAL A 122 -10.78 16.26 3.65
C VAL A 122 -11.69 17.44 4.02
N ALA A 123 -11.16 18.66 3.97
CA ALA A 123 -11.99 19.87 4.09
C ALA A 123 -13.06 19.77 3.01
N SER A 124 -14.31 19.66 3.45
CA SER A 124 -15.49 19.50 2.61
C SER A 124 -15.88 20.83 1.97
#